data_AF-A0A142XC40-F1
#
_entry.id   AF-A0A142XC40-F1
#
_cell.length_a   1.000
_cell.length_b   1.000
_cell.length_c   1.000
_cell.angle_alpha   90.00
_cell.angle_beta   90.00
_cell.angle_gamma   90.00
#
_symmetry.space_group_name_H-M   'P 1'
#
loop_
_entity.id
_entity.type
_entity.pdbx_description
1 polymer ?
#
loop_
_entity_poly.entity_id
_entity_poly.type
_entity_poly.pdbx_seq_one_letter_code
_entity_poly.pdbx_strand_id
1 'polypeptide(L)'
;MDGPALPDESNVFGSLHTSRSPERVARVFARSGWDVRKCSWTDYEITCAFAELVIERSAVEPEYVLIHGSVADVGVNLPRITEPLTAAGIPYSLEYYNAERDLIHHTRG
;
A
#
# COMPACT_ATOMS: atom_id res chain seq x y z
N MET A 1 -5.80 -23.65 2.90
CA MET A 1 -5.97 -22.73 4.03
C MET A 1 -6.36 -21.42 3.38
N ASP A 2 -7.60 -21.01 3.54
CA ASP A 2 -8.05 -19.71 3.03
C ASP A 2 -7.36 -18.63 3.88
N GLY A 3 -6.81 -17.60 3.22
CA GLY A 3 -6.13 -16.50 3.91
C GLY A 3 -7.08 -15.73 4.84
N PRO A 4 -6.56 -14.80 5.66
CA PRO A 4 -7.42 -13.94 6.46
C PRO A 4 -8.37 -13.14 5.56
N ALA A 5 -9.61 -12.95 6.02
CA ALA A 5 -10.61 -12.19 5.27
C ALA A 5 -10.18 -10.72 5.17
N LEU A 6 -10.16 -10.20 3.94
CA LEU A 6 -9.92 -8.78 3.70
C LEU A 6 -11.17 -7.96 4.01
N PRO A 7 -11.02 -6.71 4.49
CA PRO A 7 -12.14 -5.80 4.58
C PRO A 7 -12.67 -5.44 3.18
N ASP A 8 -13.99 -5.27 3.06
CA ASP A 8 -14.68 -4.91 1.81
C ASP A 8 -14.31 -3.50 1.31
N GLU A 9 -13.88 -2.62 2.23
CA GLU A 9 -13.44 -1.27 1.95
C GLU A 9 -11.94 -1.08 2.25
N SER A 10 -11.31 -0.14 1.56
CA SER A 10 -9.94 0.26 1.87
C SER A 10 -9.83 0.74 3.31
N ASN A 11 -8.93 0.11 4.06
CA ASN A 11 -8.62 0.48 5.44
C ASN A 11 -7.18 0.98 5.61
N VAL A 12 -6.43 1.05 4.50
CA VAL A 12 -5.09 1.63 4.43
C VAL A 12 -5.08 2.70 3.37
N PHE A 13 -4.53 3.85 3.72
CA PHE A 13 -4.31 4.97 2.81
C PHE A 13 -2.95 5.58 3.07
N GLY A 14 -2.30 6.10 2.03
CA GLY A 14 -1.08 6.83 2.25
C GLY A 14 -0.46 7.43 1.01
N SER A 15 0.54 8.26 1.29
CA SER A 15 1.33 9.00 0.32
C SER A 15 2.79 8.55 0.41
N LEU A 16 3.38 8.37 -0.77
CA LEU A 16 4.78 8.02 -0.96
C LEU A 16 5.47 9.23 -1.57
N HIS A 17 6.41 9.81 -0.83
CA HIS A 17 7.10 11.03 -1.19
C HIS A 17 8.27 10.71 -2.12
N THR A 18 7.96 10.42 -3.39
CA THR A 18 8.95 9.95 -4.36
C THR A 18 8.62 10.34 -5.80
N SER A 19 9.64 10.74 -6.56
CA SER A 19 9.55 10.97 -8.00
C SER A 19 9.50 9.68 -8.84
N ARG A 20 9.60 8.50 -8.20
CA ARG A 20 9.48 7.21 -8.88
C ARG A 20 8.08 7.06 -9.49
N SER A 21 7.98 6.33 -10.61
CA SER A 21 6.67 5.99 -11.19
C SER A 21 5.93 4.95 -10.34
N PRO A 22 4.58 4.87 -10.41
CA PRO A 22 3.81 3.79 -9.78
C PRO A 22 4.36 2.40 -10.09
N GLU A 23 4.77 2.14 -11.35
CA GLU A 23 5.42 0.88 -11.73
C GLU A 23 6.69 0.60 -10.92
N ARG A 24 7.55 1.60 -10.74
CA ARG A 24 8.82 1.45 -10.02
C ARG A 24 8.57 1.22 -8.53
N VAL A 25 7.52 1.81 -7.96
CA VAL A 25 7.08 1.55 -6.59
C VAL A 25 6.52 0.13 -6.49
N ALA A 26 5.62 -0.29 -7.37
CA ALA A 26 5.06 -1.64 -7.34
C ALA A 26 6.13 -2.74 -7.43
N ARG A 27 7.18 -2.54 -8.25
CA ARG A 27 8.34 -3.43 -8.34
C ARG A 27 9.17 -3.55 -7.06
N VAL A 28 9.00 -2.66 -6.07
CA VAL A 28 9.59 -2.82 -4.73
C VAL A 28 8.91 -3.96 -3.98
N PHE A 29 7.59 -4.04 -4.06
CA PHE A 29 6.79 -5.11 -3.45
C PHE A 29 7.01 -6.46 -4.13
N ALA A 30 7.15 -6.47 -5.46
CA ALA A 30 7.49 -7.70 -6.20
C ALA A 30 8.76 -8.38 -5.68
N ARG A 31 9.79 -7.60 -5.31
CA ARG A 31 11.04 -8.13 -4.75
C ARG A 31 10.88 -8.73 -3.36
N SER A 32 9.79 -8.38 -2.68
CA SER A 32 9.42 -8.86 -1.35
C SER A 32 8.39 -10.00 -1.42
N GLY A 33 8.18 -10.59 -2.60
CA GLY A 33 7.31 -11.74 -2.81
C GLY A 33 5.82 -11.41 -3.00
N TRP A 34 5.49 -10.15 -3.28
CA TRP A 34 4.12 -9.76 -3.63
C TRP A 34 3.86 -9.98 -5.11
N ASP A 35 2.61 -10.32 -5.44
CA ASP A 35 2.14 -10.32 -6.81
C ASP A 35 1.89 -8.88 -7.25
N VAL A 36 2.21 -8.58 -8.51
CA VAL A 36 2.07 -7.24 -9.07
C VAL A 36 1.44 -7.34 -10.45
N ARG A 37 0.36 -6.60 -10.66
CA ARG A 37 -0.26 -6.45 -11.97
C ARG A 37 -0.58 -4.99 -12.29
N LYS A 38 -0.56 -4.66 -13.57
CA LYS A 38 -1.05 -3.38 -14.05
C LYS A 38 -2.58 -3.43 -14.08
N CYS A 39 -3.26 -2.51 -13.39
CA CYS A 39 -4.73 -2.49 -13.27
C CYS A 39 -5.39 -1.34 -14.04
N SER A 40 -4.63 -0.31 -14.44
CA SER A 40 -5.09 0.79 -15.30
C SER A 40 -4.00 1.20 -16.30
N TRP A 41 -4.17 2.33 -17.01
CA TRP A 41 -3.11 2.88 -17.86
C TRP A 41 -1.83 3.23 -17.08
N THR A 42 -1.96 3.75 -15.86
CA THR A 42 -0.85 4.22 -15.01
C THR A 42 -0.69 3.47 -13.70
N ASP A 43 -1.72 2.73 -13.28
CA ASP A 43 -1.82 2.24 -11.90
C ASP A 43 -1.54 0.75 -11.82
N TYR A 44 -1.11 0.34 -10.64
CA TYR A 44 -0.68 -1.01 -10.35
C TYR A 44 -1.38 -1.53 -9.12
N GLU A 45 -1.85 -2.76 -9.18
CA GLU A 45 -2.31 -3.49 -8.03
C GLU A 45 -1.17 -4.39 -7.53
N ILE A 46 -0.98 -4.40 -6.22
CA ILE A 46 -0.08 -5.31 -5.51
C ILE A 46 -0.92 -6.16 -4.56
N THR A 47 -0.70 -7.47 -4.57
CA THR A 47 -1.47 -8.41 -3.76
C THR A 47 -0.58 -9.41 -3.05
N CYS A 48 -1.05 -9.88 -1.91
CA CYS A 48 -0.49 -11.01 -1.19
C CYS A 48 -1.58 -11.65 -0.31
N ALA A 49 -1.22 -12.67 0.47
CA ALA A 49 -2.18 -13.43 1.28
C ALA A 49 -3.00 -12.62 2.30
N PHE A 50 -2.61 -11.38 2.63
CA PHE A 50 -3.27 -10.55 3.64
C PHE A 50 -3.61 -9.14 3.15
N ALA A 51 -3.36 -8.80 1.88
CA ALA A 51 -3.57 -7.45 1.38
C ALA A 51 -3.82 -7.40 -0.13
N GLU A 52 -4.66 -6.45 -0.52
CA GLU A 52 -4.86 -5.99 -1.89
C GLU A 52 -4.75 -4.47 -1.89
N LEU A 53 -3.71 -3.93 -2.52
CA LEU A 53 -3.42 -2.50 -2.54
C LEU A 53 -3.25 -1.99 -3.98
N VAL A 54 -3.67 -0.76 -4.20
CA VAL A 54 -3.46 0.00 -5.44
C VAL A 54 -2.36 1.03 -5.23
N ILE A 55 -1.50 1.16 -6.23
CA ILE A 55 -0.46 2.17 -6.34
C ILE A 55 -0.77 3.01 -7.56
N GLU A 56 -0.98 4.31 -7.34
CA GLU A 56 -1.37 5.25 -8.40
C GLU A 56 -0.65 6.59 -8.24
N ARG A 57 -0.68 7.39 -9.30
CA ARG A 57 -0.17 8.77 -9.27
C ARG A 57 -1.23 9.67 -8.65
N SER A 58 -0.86 10.53 -7.69
CA SER A 58 -1.80 11.53 -7.20
C SER A 58 -2.19 12.49 -8.32
N ALA A 59 -3.50 12.69 -8.50
CA ALA A 59 -4.03 13.64 -9.48
C ALA A 59 -3.88 15.10 -9.02
N VAL A 60 -3.73 15.33 -7.71
CA VAL A 60 -3.65 16.67 -7.10
C VAL A 60 -2.20 17.10 -6.90
N GLU A 61 -1.33 16.16 -6.52
CA GLU A 61 0.09 16.39 -6.21
C GLU A 61 0.94 15.38 -7.01
N PRO A 62 1.22 15.65 -8.31
CA PRO A 62 1.86 14.69 -9.21
C PRO A 62 3.26 14.22 -8.78
N GLU A 63 3.91 14.92 -7.86
CA GLU A 63 5.15 14.50 -7.22
C GLU A 63 4.97 13.30 -6.26
N TYR A 64 3.74 12.98 -5.86
CA TYR A 64 3.43 11.88 -4.96
C TYR A 64 2.87 10.67 -5.68
N VAL A 65 3.16 9.51 -5.11
CA VAL A 65 2.49 8.25 -5.43
C VAL A 65 1.58 7.93 -4.26
N LEU A 66 0.33 7.56 -4.53
CA LEU A 66 -0.61 7.10 -3.52
C LEU A 66 -0.54 5.59 -3.40
N ILE A 67 -0.77 5.09 -2.19
CA ILE A 67 -1.00 3.68 -1.92
C ILE A 67 -2.24 3.55 -1.06
N HIS A 68 -3.19 2.71 -1.46
CA HIS A 68 -4.40 2.47 -0.68
C HIS A 68 -4.99 1.10 -0.96
N GLY A 69 -5.83 0.60 -0.05
CA GLY A 69 -6.52 -0.67 -0.25
C GLY A 69 -6.83 -1.39 1.06
N SER A 70 -7.11 -2.69 0.93
CA SER A 70 -7.59 -3.55 2.00
C SER A 70 -6.46 -4.39 2.58
N VAL A 71 -6.35 -4.42 3.91
CA VAL A 71 -5.34 -5.16 4.67
C VAL A 71 -6.02 -5.87 5.84
N ALA A 72 -5.91 -7.19 5.88
CA ALA A 72 -6.36 -7.99 7.02
C ALA A 72 -5.41 -7.81 8.21
N ASP A 73 -5.96 -7.89 9.43
CA ASP A 73 -5.21 -7.84 10.70
C ASP A 73 -4.15 -6.73 10.69
N VAL A 74 -4.58 -5.52 10.37
CA VAL A 74 -3.69 -4.40 10.02
C VAL A 74 -2.62 -4.11 11.07
N GLY A 75 -2.93 -4.27 12.36
CA GLY A 75 -1.95 -4.12 13.45
C GLY A 75 -0.79 -5.12 13.39
N VAL A 76 -1.02 -6.33 12.86
CA VAL A 76 0.00 -7.37 12.69
C VAL A 76 0.74 -7.22 11.36
N ASN A 77 0.01 -6.88 10.30
CA ASN A 77 0.56 -6.88 8.95
C ASN A 77 1.18 -5.55 8.50
N LEU A 78 0.99 -4.48 9.27
CA LEU A 78 1.54 -3.15 9.01
C LEU A 78 3.05 -3.16 8.67
N PRO A 79 3.95 -3.78 9.47
CA PRO A 79 5.39 -3.76 9.17
C PRO A 79 5.73 -4.39 7.81
N ARG A 80 4.91 -5.32 7.33
CA ARG A 80 5.12 -6.03 6.06
C ARG A 80 4.80 -5.17 4.84
N ILE A 81 4.07 -4.07 5.03
CA ILE A 81 3.80 -3.05 4.01
C ILE A 81 4.91 -1.98 4.02
N THR A 82 5.37 -1.59 5.21
CA THR A 82 6.38 -0.54 5.36
C THR A 82 7.80 -1.01 5.09
N GLU A 83 8.14 -2.26 5.39
CA GLU A 83 9.48 -2.82 5.19
C GLU A 83 9.97 -2.70 3.74
N PRO A 84 9.19 -3.07 2.69
CA PRO A 84 9.62 -2.86 1.31
C PRO A 84 9.89 -1.38 1.00
N LEU A 85 9.06 -0.46 1.50
CA LEU A 85 9.22 0.98 1.29
C LEU A 85 10.49 1.51 1.96
N THR A 86 10.71 1.15 3.23
CA THR A 86 11.91 1.51 3.99
C THR A 86 13.17 0.93 3.34
N ALA A 87 13.17 -0.34 2.97
CA ALA A 87 14.29 -0.99 2.30
C ALA A 87 14.64 -0.33 0.95
N ALA A 88 13.63 0.21 0.26
CA ALA A 88 13.81 0.93 -1.00
C ALA A 88 14.15 2.43 -0.83
N GLY A 89 14.23 2.93 0.40
CA GLY A 89 14.44 4.34 0.74
C GLY A 89 13.34 5.24 0.18
N ILE A 90 12.08 4.77 0.19
CA ILE A 90 10.91 5.55 -0.22
C ILE A 90 10.26 6.13 1.03
N PRO A 91 10.33 7.46 1.25
CA PRO A 91 9.64 8.05 2.38
C PRO A 91 8.13 7.95 2.22
N TYR A 92 7.42 7.74 3.32
CA TYR A 92 5.98 7.52 3.30
C TYR A 92 5.25 8.15 4.49
N SER A 93 3.95 8.36 4.31
CA SER A 93 2.99 8.57 5.39
C SER A 93 1.80 7.64 5.15
N LEU A 94 1.50 6.77 6.11
CA LEU A 94 0.42 5.79 6.01
C LEU A 94 -0.54 5.93 7.20
N GLU A 95 -1.83 5.78 6.91
CA GLU A 95 -2.96 5.83 7.83
C GLU A 95 -3.74 4.51 7.77
N TYR A 96 -4.21 4.08 8.93
CA TYR A 96 -4.86 2.78 9.11
C TYR A 96 -6.14 2.94 9.90
N TYR A 97 -7.20 2.34 9.38
CA TYR A 97 -8.55 2.49 9.91
C TYR A 97 -9.11 1.15 10.37
N ASN A 98 -9.88 1.15 11.46
CA ASN A 98 -10.68 -0.02 11.85
C ASN A 98 -11.97 -0.11 11.00
N ALA A 99 -12.79 -1.13 11.26
CA ALA A 99 -14.07 -1.31 10.57
C ALA A 99 -15.10 -0.19 10.84
N GLU A 100 -14.94 0.55 11.94
CA GLU A 100 -15.77 1.71 12.32
C GLU A 100 -15.27 3.02 11.67
N ARG A 101 -14.20 2.93 10.85
CA ARG A 101 -13.50 4.05 10.22
C ARG A 101 -12.81 5.00 11.20
N ASP A 102 -12.49 4.53 12.41
CA ASP A 102 -11.58 5.24 13.30
C ASP A 102 -10.14 5.03 12.85
N LEU A 103 -9.35 6.11 12.86
CA LEU A 103 -7.91 6.05 12.69
C LEU A 103 -7.30 5.35 13.92
N ILE A 104 -6.76 4.15 13.73
CA ILE A 104 -6.14 3.36 14.80
C ILE A 104 -4.62 3.43 14.78
N HIS A 105 -4.02 3.79 13.66
CA HIS A 105 -2.58 3.96 13.54
C HIS A 105 -2.21 4.94 12.43
N HIS A 106 -1.12 5.67 12.64
CA HIS A 106 -0.46 6.45 11.61
C HIS A 106 1.06 6.24 11.74
N THR A 107 1.74 6.06 10.62
CA THR A 107 3.20 5.91 10.62
C THR A 107 3.85 6.68 9.47
N ARG A 108 5.09 7.09 9.69
CA ARG A 108 5.94 7.78 8.72
C ARG A 108 7.33 7.17 8.75
N GLY A 109 7.97 7.10 7.59
CA GLY A 109 9.31 6.57 7.43
C GLY A 109 10.01 7.10 6.19
#